data_AF-A0A8C3RBD8-F1
#
_entry.id   AF-A0A8C3RBD8-F1
#
_cell.length_a   1.000
_cell.length_b   1.000
_cell.length_c   1.000
_cell.angle_alpha   90.00
_cell.angle_beta   90.00
_cell.angle_gamma   90.00
#
_symmetry.space_group_name_H-M   'P 1'
#
loop_
_entity.id
_entity.type
_entity.pdbx_description
1 polymer ?
#
loop_
_entity_poly.entity_id
_entity_poly.type
_entity_poly.pdbx_seq_one_letter_code
_entity_poly.pdbx_strand_id
1 'polypeptide(L)'
;MTRREGGKGRAKMAAPLRAPLCALLCLALAAAARGKPSPVKVLSDGMWKELLQDEWMVEFYAPWCPACENLQPEWEKFAEWGEDLGVNVAKVDVTEQPGLSGRFIITALPTIYHCKDGEFRRYQGARTKAAFINFISDEEWKSIEPVSSWFGPSSFLMSSMSALFKLSMWIRHGHGYLTENLGIPVWGSYAVFGLTTLFLGMVLGLMMVFLADCICPSKRQRPPQLQPQPRKQGPESAHLLKNRYEEHEADEGDVSDDEAEGKEGSKRDSSLSGVRQRPVASAAPLEES
;
A
#
# COMPACT_ATOMS: atom_id res chain seq x y z
N MET A 1 -83.17 -24.99 63.38
CA MET A 1 -82.13 -25.94 62.95
C MET A 1 -82.02 -25.88 61.43
N THR A 2 -80.93 -25.31 60.90
CA THR A 2 -79.93 -25.94 59.98
C THR A 2 -80.43 -26.17 58.55
N ARG A 3 -79.72 -25.92 57.43
CA ARG A 3 -78.34 -25.48 57.16
C ARG A 3 -78.17 -25.39 55.61
N ARG A 4 -77.52 -24.30 55.16
CA ARG A 4 -76.60 -24.10 54.01
C ARG A 4 -76.81 -24.71 52.60
N GLU A 5 -76.71 -23.78 51.64
CA GLU A 5 -75.76 -23.65 50.51
C GLU A 5 -75.82 -24.58 49.29
N GLY A 6 -75.65 -23.96 48.10
CA GLY A 6 -75.03 -24.66 46.96
C GLY A 6 -75.32 -24.14 45.55
N GLY A 7 -75.20 -22.83 45.29
CA GLY A 7 -75.20 -22.30 43.91
C GLY A 7 -73.80 -22.37 43.27
N LYS A 8 -73.68 -22.95 42.07
CA LYS A 8 -72.45 -22.89 41.26
C LYS A 8 -72.79 -22.48 39.82
N GLY A 9 -72.80 -21.17 39.57
CA GLY A 9 -72.92 -20.57 38.25
C GLY A 9 -71.59 -20.59 37.51
N ARG A 10 -71.61 -21.02 36.24
CA ARG A 10 -70.50 -20.92 35.28
C ARG A 10 -70.22 -19.45 34.97
N ALA A 11 -69.05 -18.94 35.34
CA ALA A 11 -68.58 -17.63 34.90
C ALA A 11 -68.14 -17.68 33.42
N LYS A 12 -68.72 -16.79 32.61
CA LYS A 12 -68.26 -16.49 31.24
C LYS A 12 -67.09 -15.51 31.34
N MET A 13 -65.91 -15.90 30.85
CA MET A 13 -64.76 -15.00 30.71
C MET A 13 -65.00 -14.05 29.53
N ALA A 14 -65.07 -12.74 29.82
CA ALA A 14 -64.99 -11.68 28.82
C ALA A 14 -63.53 -11.26 28.64
N ALA A 15 -63.01 -11.33 27.41
CA ALA A 15 -61.68 -10.85 27.05
C ALA A 15 -61.64 -9.31 27.02
N PRO A 16 -60.57 -8.66 27.52
CA PRO A 16 -60.50 -7.20 27.59
C PRO A 16 -60.05 -6.58 26.26
N LEU A 17 -60.82 -5.60 25.80
CA LEU A 17 -60.63 -4.75 24.62
C LEU A 17 -59.44 -3.75 24.73
N ARG A 18 -58.36 -4.10 25.45
CA ARG A 18 -57.19 -3.22 25.71
C ARG A 18 -55.93 -3.58 24.93
N ALA A 19 -55.91 -4.73 24.24
CA ALA A 19 -54.76 -5.18 23.45
C ALA A 19 -54.46 -4.37 22.16
N PRO A 20 -55.42 -3.80 21.41
CA PRO A 20 -55.09 -3.20 20.11
C PRO A 20 -54.39 -1.84 20.22
N LEU A 21 -54.58 -1.11 21.33
CA LEU A 21 -54.02 0.23 21.51
C LEU A 21 -52.51 0.19 21.84
N CYS A 22 -52.06 -0.77 22.65
CA CYS A 22 -50.64 -0.99 22.91
C CYS A 22 -49.90 -1.47 21.66
N ALA A 23 -50.51 -2.35 20.85
CA ALA A 23 -49.90 -2.84 19.62
C ALA A 23 -49.72 -1.71 18.59
N LEU A 24 -50.71 -0.81 18.46
CA LEU A 24 -50.61 0.37 17.59
C LEU A 24 -49.59 1.40 18.10
N LEU A 25 -49.51 1.61 19.42
CA LEU A 25 -48.50 2.50 20.03
C LEU A 25 -47.08 1.93 19.88
N CYS A 26 -46.90 0.61 20.03
CA CYS A 26 -45.63 -0.06 19.79
C CYS A 26 -45.23 -0.04 18.31
N LEU A 27 -46.19 -0.16 17.37
CA LEU A 27 -45.91 0.01 15.94
C LEU A 27 -45.51 1.46 15.60
N ALA A 28 -46.15 2.45 16.22
CA ALA A 28 -45.82 3.87 16.04
C ALA A 28 -44.43 4.21 16.61
N LEU A 29 -44.07 3.64 17.76
CA LEU A 29 -42.72 3.77 18.35
C LEU A 29 -41.65 3.05 17.53
N ALA A 30 -41.96 1.89 16.94
CA ALA A 30 -41.05 1.17 16.04
C ALA A 30 -40.83 1.93 14.71
N ALA A 31 -41.84 2.64 14.20
CA ALA A 31 -41.70 3.49 13.01
C ALA A 31 -40.83 4.73 13.25
N ALA A 32 -40.80 5.25 14.49
CA ALA A 32 -39.96 6.39 14.89
C ALA A 32 -38.48 6.01 15.16
N ALA A 33 -38.17 4.71 15.25
CA ALA A 33 -36.80 4.22 15.45
C ALA A 33 -36.02 4.00 14.13
N ARG A 34 -36.49 4.57 13.00
CA ARG A 34 -35.65 4.72 11.81
C ARG A 34 -34.59 5.77 12.11
N GLY A 35 -33.42 5.32 12.59
CA GLY A 35 -32.23 6.16 12.67
C GLY A 35 -32.01 6.88 11.35
N LYS A 36 -31.70 8.18 11.42
CA LYS A 36 -31.34 8.96 10.22
C LYS A 36 -30.15 8.25 9.54
N PRO A 37 -30.15 8.10 8.21
CA PRO A 37 -28.99 7.58 7.50
C PRO A 37 -27.77 8.41 7.88
N SER A 38 -26.66 7.74 8.20
CA SER A 38 -25.43 8.43 8.59
C SER A 38 -24.97 9.32 7.42
N PRO A 39 -24.68 10.61 7.63
CA PRO A 39 -24.22 11.50 6.57
C PRO A 39 -22.84 11.10 6.02
N VAL A 40 -22.08 10.31 6.78
CA VAL A 40 -20.77 9.77 6.36
C VAL A 40 -20.95 8.59 5.41
N LYS A 41 -20.39 8.71 4.20
CA LYS A 41 -20.36 7.63 3.19
C LYS A 41 -19.24 6.63 3.50
N VAL A 42 -19.52 5.33 3.41
CA VAL A 42 -18.49 4.30 3.53
C VAL A 42 -17.91 4.04 2.15
N LEU A 43 -16.62 4.33 1.96
CA LEU A 43 -15.97 4.17 0.66
C LEU A 43 -15.28 2.80 0.57
N SER A 44 -15.58 2.09 -0.52
CA SER A 44 -14.98 0.79 -0.84
C SER A 44 -14.01 0.90 -2.01
N ASP A 45 -13.18 -0.14 -2.16
CA ASP A 45 -12.24 -0.30 -3.28
C ASP A 45 -12.89 -0.22 -4.67
N GLY A 46 -14.22 -0.38 -4.80
CA GLY A 46 -14.93 -0.25 -6.07
C GLY A 46 -15.36 1.18 -6.41
N MET A 47 -15.56 2.02 -5.40
CA MET A 47 -16.15 3.36 -5.54
C MET A 47 -15.10 4.48 -5.54
N TRP A 48 -13.82 4.16 -5.36
CA TRP A 48 -12.74 5.17 -5.27
C TRP A 48 -12.68 6.15 -6.46
N LYS A 49 -13.18 5.75 -7.64
CA LYS A 49 -13.22 6.61 -8.83
C LYS A 49 -14.10 7.84 -8.64
N GLU A 50 -15.08 7.79 -7.75
CA GLU A 50 -15.94 8.92 -7.40
C GLU A 50 -15.15 10.07 -6.77
N LEU A 51 -14.04 9.75 -6.08
CA LEU A 51 -13.12 10.75 -5.52
C LEU A 51 -12.40 11.61 -6.56
N LEU A 52 -12.47 11.22 -7.84
CA LEU A 52 -11.84 11.97 -8.93
C LEU A 52 -12.74 13.06 -9.52
N GLN A 53 -14.05 13.04 -9.23
CA GLN A 53 -15.04 13.88 -9.91
C GLN A 53 -15.58 14.99 -9.02
N ASP A 54 -15.94 14.65 -7.78
CA ASP A 54 -16.51 15.64 -6.85
C ASP A 54 -15.49 16.07 -5.79
N GLU A 55 -15.90 17.01 -4.93
CA GLU A 55 -15.16 17.37 -3.73
C GLU A 55 -15.49 16.40 -2.58
N TRP A 56 -14.45 15.80 -2.00
CA TRP A 56 -14.55 14.81 -0.94
C TRP A 56 -13.58 15.08 0.20
N MET A 57 -14.03 14.84 1.41
CA MET A 57 -13.21 14.69 2.61
C MET A 57 -13.24 13.22 3.03
N VAL A 58 -12.08 12.55 3.00
CA VAL A 58 -11.96 11.11 3.24
C VAL A 58 -11.09 10.85 4.46
N GLU A 59 -11.65 10.21 5.48
CA GLU A 59 -10.90 9.72 6.65
C GLU A 59 -10.51 8.25 6.46
N PHE A 60 -9.22 7.95 6.65
CA PHE A 60 -8.71 6.59 6.78
C PHE A 60 -8.56 6.25 8.26
N TYR A 61 -9.28 5.23 8.71
CA TYR A 61 -9.34 4.80 10.11
C TYR A 61 -9.15 3.29 10.25
N ALA A 62 -8.93 2.83 11.48
CA ALA A 62 -9.00 1.42 11.85
C ALA A 62 -9.79 1.24 13.15
N PRO A 63 -10.56 0.14 13.30
CA PRO A 63 -11.44 -0.07 14.46
C PRO A 63 -10.69 -0.27 15.78
N TRP A 64 -9.43 -0.70 15.72
CA TRP A 64 -8.58 -0.89 16.88
C TRP A 64 -7.77 0.36 17.27
N CYS A 65 -7.92 1.46 16.53
CA CYS A 65 -7.12 2.67 16.75
C CYS A 65 -7.84 3.65 17.70
N PRO A 66 -7.31 3.90 18.91
CA PRO A 66 -7.99 4.77 19.89
C PRO A 66 -8.04 6.24 19.44
N ALA A 67 -7.05 6.71 18.68
CA ALA A 67 -7.06 8.05 18.12
C ALA A 67 -8.17 8.23 17.06
N CYS A 68 -8.52 7.16 16.34
CA CYS A 68 -9.63 7.18 15.39
C CYS A 68 -10.97 7.23 16.12
N GLU A 69 -11.14 6.43 17.19
CA GLU A 69 -12.36 6.43 18.01
C GLU A 69 -12.69 7.84 18.55
N ASN A 70 -11.67 8.59 18.98
CA ASN A 70 -11.84 9.98 19.43
C ASN A 70 -12.23 10.95 18.30
N LEU A 71 -11.87 10.66 17.04
CA LEU A 71 -12.19 11.49 15.88
C LEU A 71 -13.59 11.23 15.34
N GLN A 72 -14.09 9.99 15.43
CA GLN A 72 -15.42 9.61 14.93
C GLN A 72 -16.56 10.58 15.28
N PRO A 73 -16.76 11.01 16.55
CA PRO A 73 -17.85 11.93 16.88
C PRO A 73 -17.69 13.31 16.24
N GLU A 74 -16.46 13.80 16.04
CA GLU A 74 -16.23 15.08 15.36
C GLU A 74 -16.40 14.95 13.84
N TRP A 75 -16.03 13.80 13.28
CA TRP A 75 -16.21 13.49 11.86
C TRP A 75 -17.69 13.36 11.47
N GLU A 76 -18.50 12.68 12.29
CA GLU A 76 -19.94 12.56 12.08
C GLU A 76 -20.65 13.91 12.15
N LYS A 77 -20.32 14.75 13.13
CA LYS A 77 -20.87 16.11 13.24
C LYS A 77 -20.42 17.02 12.09
N PHE A 78 -19.24 16.81 11.52
CA PHE A 78 -18.78 17.53 10.34
C PHE A 78 -19.58 17.08 9.10
N ALA A 79 -19.81 15.77 8.95
CA ALA A 79 -20.57 15.23 7.83
C ALA A 79 -22.01 15.77 7.76
N GLU A 80 -22.63 16.11 8.89
CA GLU A 80 -23.93 16.80 8.91
C GLU A 80 -23.93 18.13 8.13
N TRP A 81 -22.78 18.79 7.98
CA TRP A 81 -22.61 20.06 7.27
C TRP A 81 -22.09 19.86 5.85
N GLY A 82 -21.82 18.62 5.44
CA GLY A 82 -21.24 18.32 4.12
C GLY A 82 -22.12 18.80 2.97
N GLU A 83 -23.44 18.55 3.06
CA GLU A 83 -24.40 18.99 2.03
C GLU A 83 -24.46 20.52 1.93
N ASP A 84 -24.47 21.23 3.06
CA ASP A 84 -24.51 22.70 3.10
C ASP A 84 -23.24 23.34 2.52
N LEU A 85 -22.09 22.67 2.71
CA LEU A 85 -20.78 23.11 2.20
C LEU A 85 -20.47 22.60 0.79
N GLY A 86 -21.32 21.75 0.21
CA GLY A 86 -21.08 21.13 -1.10
C GLY A 86 -19.92 20.12 -1.12
N VAL A 87 -19.59 19.51 0.02
CA VAL A 87 -18.51 18.51 0.14
C VAL A 87 -19.06 17.16 0.60
N ASN A 88 -18.64 16.09 -0.08
CA ASN A 88 -18.96 14.74 0.35
C ASN A 88 -18.02 14.29 1.48
N VAL A 89 -18.56 13.72 2.54
CA VAL A 89 -17.75 13.20 3.66
C VAL A 89 -17.78 11.68 3.66
N ALA A 90 -16.59 11.06 3.65
CA ALA A 90 -16.44 9.62 3.59
C ALA A 90 -15.44 9.08 4.63
N LYS A 91 -15.58 7.79 4.94
CA LYS A 91 -14.61 7.04 5.75
C LYS A 91 -14.21 5.73 5.07
N VAL A 92 -12.97 5.33 5.28
CA VAL A 92 -12.36 4.11 4.74
C VAL A 92 -11.76 3.33 5.91
N ASP A 93 -12.21 2.08 6.07
CA ASP A 93 -11.57 1.14 6.98
C ASP A 93 -10.36 0.50 6.30
N VAL A 94 -9.15 0.80 6.80
CA VAL A 94 -7.92 0.29 6.21
C VAL A 94 -7.72 -1.21 6.41
N THR A 95 -8.47 -1.83 7.33
CA THR A 95 -8.42 -3.27 7.61
C THR A 95 -9.23 -4.06 6.60
N GLU A 96 -10.36 -3.51 6.13
CA GLU A 96 -11.22 -4.14 5.13
C GLU A 96 -10.86 -3.75 3.69
N GLN A 97 -10.28 -2.56 3.48
CA GLN A 97 -9.97 -2.00 2.16
C GLN A 97 -8.45 -1.84 1.94
N PRO A 98 -7.67 -2.94 1.84
CA PRO A 98 -6.22 -2.87 1.69
C PRO A 98 -5.80 -2.25 0.35
N GLY A 99 -6.66 -2.32 -0.68
CA GLY A 99 -6.39 -1.71 -1.97
C GLY A 99 -6.37 -0.18 -1.89
N LEU A 100 -7.36 0.42 -1.23
CA LEU A 100 -7.40 1.86 -0.94
C LEU A 100 -6.23 2.29 -0.05
N SER A 101 -5.92 1.53 1.00
CA SER A 101 -4.77 1.80 1.87
C SER A 101 -3.46 1.88 1.09
N GLY A 102 -3.23 0.93 0.16
CA GLY A 102 -2.06 0.94 -0.71
C GLY A 102 -2.08 2.05 -1.76
N ARG A 103 -3.25 2.42 -2.28
CA ARG A 103 -3.42 3.45 -3.31
C ARG A 103 -3.15 4.86 -2.80
N PHE A 104 -3.48 5.13 -1.54
CA PHE A 104 -3.22 6.41 -0.86
C PHE A 104 -1.94 6.38 -0.01
N ILE A 105 -1.22 5.24 0.00
CA ILE A 105 -0.02 5.00 0.83
C ILE A 105 -0.25 5.40 2.29
N ILE A 106 -1.30 4.86 2.90
CA ILE A 106 -1.63 5.18 4.29
C ILE A 106 -0.62 4.51 5.22
N THR A 107 0.24 5.32 5.84
CA THR A 107 1.29 4.87 6.76
C THR A 107 0.96 5.13 8.24
N ALA A 108 0.03 6.04 8.51
CA ALA A 108 -0.38 6.43 9.86
C ALA A 108 -1.89 6.66 9.93
N LEU A 109 -2.46 6.53 11.13
CA LEU A 109 -3.89 6.71 11.38
C LEU A 109 -4.11 7.66 12.58
N PRO A 110 -5.21 8.44 12.59
CA PRO A 110 -6.08 8.71 11.44
C PRO A 110 -5.39 9.63 10.43
N THR A 111 -5.56 9.33 9.14
CA THR A 111 -5.10 10.19 8.03
C THR A 111 -6.32 10.67 7.26
N ILE A 112 -6.36 11.97 6.97
CA ILE A 112 -7.46 12.60 6.25
C ILE A 112 -6.93 13.19 4.95
N TYR A 113 -7.66 12.94 3.86
CA TYR A 113 -7.41 13.52 2.55
C TYR A 113 -8.60 14.35 2.10
N HIS A 114 -8.28 15.53 1.57
CA HIS A 114 -9.19 16.32 0.73
C HIS A 114 -8.94 15.93 -0.72
N CYS A 115 -10.00 15.57 -1.43
CA CYS A 115 -9.97 15.17 -2.84
C CYS A 115 -10.87 16.15 -3.60
N LYS A 116 -10.36 16.78 -4.65
CA LYS A 116 -11.16 17.68 -5.48
C LYS A 116 -10.65 17.61 -6.91
N ASP A 117 -11.52 17.27 -7.85
CA ASP A 117 -11.21 17.20 -9.28
C ASP A 117 -9.96 16.34 -9.61
N GLY A 118 -9.75 15.26 -8.83
CA GLY A 118 -8.59 14.38 -8.97
C GLY A 118 -7.28 14.89 -8.36
N GLU A 119 -7.29 16.06 -7.73
CA GLU A 119 -6.21 16.54 -6.87
C GLU A 119 -6.43 16.07 -5.43
N PHE A 120 -5.38 15.56 -4.81
CA PHE A 120 -5.42 15.00 -3.47
C PHE A 120 -4.52 15.83 -2.56
N ARG A 121 -5.04 16.29 -1.43
CA ARG A 121 -4.31 17.09 -0.43
C ARG A 121 -4.42 16.41 0.92
N ARG A 122 -3.28 16.22 1.59
CA ARG A 122 -3.28 15.67 2.94
C ARG A 122 -3.66 16.76 3.93
N TYR A 123 -4.70 16.53 4.72
CA TYR A 123 -5.12 17.47 5.75
C TYR A 123 -4.13 17.47 6.92
N GLN A 124 -3.71 18.66 7.36
CA GLN A 124 -2.73 18.83 8.45
C GLN A 124 -3.24 19.74 9.59
N GLY A 125 -4.51 20.15 9.53
CA GLY A 125 -5.12 21.02 10.54
C GLY A 125 -5.60 20.28 11.80
N ALA A 126 -6.27 21.02 12.67
CA ALA A 126 -6.88 20.48 13.87
C ALA A 126 -8.04 19.53 13.53
N ARG A 127 -8.11 18.38 14.19
CA ARG A 127 -9.13 17.36 13.91
C ARG A 127 -10.44 17.62 14.68
N THR A 128 -11.00 18.81 14.52
CA THR A 128 -12.24 19.24 15.16
C THR A 128 -13.26 19.66 14.11
N LYS A 129 -14.56 19.53 14.43
CA LYS A 129 -15.64 19.95 13.52
C LYS A 129 -15.44 21.36 12.98
N ALA A 130 -15.14 22.32 13.85
CA ALA A 130 -14.99 23.72 13.46
C ALA A 130 -13.83 23.92 12.46
N ALA A 131 -12.71 23.23 12.68
CA ALA A 131 -11.57 23.31 11.78
C ALA A 131 -11.86 22.68 10.41
N PHE A 132 -12.64 21.59 10.35
CA PHE A 132 -13.06 21.01 9.07
C PHE A 132 -14.01 21.93 8.30
N ILE A 133 -14.95 22.58 8.99
CA ILE A 133 -15.87 23.53 8.37
C ILE A 133 -15.09 24.72 7.79
N ASN A 134 -14.21 25.33 8.58
CA ASN A 134 -13.41 26.46 8.13
C ASN A 134 -12.49 26.07 6.97
N PHE A 135 -11.86 24.89 7.01
CA PHE A 135 -10.99 24.41 5.95
C PHE A 135 -11.69 24.36 4.57
N ILE A 136 -12.97 23.97 4.54
CA ILE A 136 -13.77 23.93 3.31
C ILE A 136 -14.35 25.31 2.98
N SER A 137 -14.98 25.97 3.94
CA SER A 137 -15.65 27.27 3.78
C SER A 137 -14.68 28.39 3.35
N ASP A 138 -13.51 28.46 4.00
CA ASP A 138 -12.51 29.50 3.74
C ASP A 138 -11.50 29.07 2.66
N GLU A 139 -11.74 27.91 2.04
CA GLU A 139 -10.90 27.31 1.00
C GLU A 139 -9.41 27.20 1.38
N GLU A 140 -9.10 26.96 2.66
CA GLU A 140 -7.73 26.84 3.18
C GLU A 140 -6.92 25.77 2.43
N TRP A 141 -7.60 24.77 1.85
CA TRP A 141 -7.02 23.74 0.99
C TRP A 141 -6.22 24.31 -0.20
N LYS A 142 -6.53 25.52 -0.68
CA LYS A 142 -5.76 26.18 -1.75
C LYS A 142 -4.31 26.48 -1.36
N SER A 143 -4.04 26.65 -0.06
CA SER A 143 -2.70 26.88 0.47
C SER A 143 -1.87 25.60 0.65
N ILE A 144 -2.53 24.43 0.58
CA ILE A 144 -1.88 23.13 0.74
C ILE A 144 -1.49 22.59 -0.63
N GLU A 145 -0.21 22.25 -0.78
CA GLU A 145 0.30 21.63 -2.00
C GLU A 145 -0.39 20.26 -2.23
N PRO A 146 -0.95 20.02 -3.43
CA PRO A 146 -1.50 18.73 -3.77
C PRO A 146 -0.38 17.68 -3.87
N VAL A 147 -0.72 16.44 -3.53
CA VAL A 147 0.14 15.29 -3.79
C VAL A 147 0.44 15.25 -5.28
N SER A 148 1.72 15.17 -5.63
CA SER A 148 2.16 15.14 -7.02
C SER A 148 1.42 14.06 -7.83
N SER A 149 1.12 14.34 -9.10
CA SER A 149 0.39 13.41 -9.98
C SER A 149 1.07 12.05 -10.16
N TRP A 150 2.40 11.98 -10.01
CA TRP A 150 3.15 10.72 -10.06
C TRP A 150 2.86 9.79 -8.86
N PHE A 151 2.76 10.38 -7.67
CA PHE A 151 2.42 9.67 -6.43
C PHE A 151 0.92 9.72 -6.11
N GLY A 152 0.12 10.36 -6.96
CA GLY A 152 -1.31 10.49 -6.78
C GLY A 152 -2.02 9.14 -6.90
N PRO A 153 -3.12 8.91 -6.15
CA PRO A 153 -3.94 7.71 -6.22
C PRO A 153 -4.24 7.25 -7.65
N SER A 154 -4.53 8.17 -8.58
CA SER A 154 -4.85 7.88 -9.98
C SER A 154 -3.69 7.34 -10.83
N SER A 155 -2.45 7.37 -10.34
CA SER A 155 -1.27 7.00 -11.12
C SER A 155 -1.12 5.49 -11.32
N PHE A 156 -0.36 5.11 -12.35
CA PHE A 156 -0.01 3.71 -12.61
C PHE A 156 0.75 3.10 -11.42
N LEU A 157 1.68 3.85 -10.83
CA LEU A 157 2.45 3.42 -9.67
C LEU A 157 1.50 3.09 -8.49
N MET A 158 0.52 3.95 -8.22
CA MET A 158 -0.45 3.70 -7.15
C MET A 158 -1.41 2.56 -7.46
N SER A 159 -1.71 2.31 -8.74
CA SER A 159 -2.39 1.08 -9.15
C SER A 159 -1.56 -0.16 -8.84
N SER A 160 -0.26 -0.12 -9.10
CA SER A 160 0.66 -1.20 -8.76
C SER A 160 0.76 -1.40 -7.24
N MET A 161 0.85 -0.34 -6.45
CA MET A 161 0.88 -0.42 -4.98
C MET A 161 -0.41 -1.00 -4.42
N SER A 162 -1.57 -0.56 -4.94
CA SER A 162 -2.87 -1.13 -4.56
C SER A 162 -2.95 -2.63 -4.84
N ALA A 163 -2.46 -3.07 -6.01
CA ALA A 163 -2.38 -4.49 -6.36
C ALA A 163 -1.44 -5.28 -5.44
N LEU A 164 -0.28 -4.70 -5.08
CA LEU A 164 0.68 -5.32 -4.16
C LEU A 164 0.08 -5.52 -2.76
N PHE A 165 -0.63 -4.52 -2.23
CA PHE A 165 -1.28 -4.63 -0.92
C PHE A 165 -2.38 -5.69 -0.92
N LYS A 166 -3.20 -5.73 -1.98
CA LYS A 166 -4.19 -6.79 -2.19
C LYS A 166 -3.56 -8.17 -2.26
N LEU A 167 -2.47 -8.31 -3.02
CA LEU A 167 -1.73 -9.55 -3.14
C LEU A 167 -1.17 -9.99 -1.79
N SER A 168 -0.58 -9.06 -1.02
CA SER A 168 -0.07 -9.33 0.32
C SER A 168 -1.16 -9.86 1.26
N MET A 169 -2.32 -9.20 1.29
CA MET A 169 -3.46 -9.66 2.09
C MET A 169 -4.02 -11.00 1.61
N TRP A 170 -4.04 -11.26 0.30
CA TRP A 170 -4.46 -12.53 -0.26
C TRP A 170 -3.51 -13.67 0.10
N ILE A 171 -2.19 -13.44 0.04
CA ILE A 171 -1.19 -14.41 0.48
C ILE A 171 -1.37 -14.73 1.97
N ARG A 172 -1.57 -13.72 2.82
CA ARG A 172 -1.82 -13.91 4.25
C ARG A 172 -3.08 -14.73 4.52
N HIS A 173 -4.18 -14.43 3.81
CA HIS A 173 -5.42 -15.22 3.90
C HIS A 173 -5.21 -16.65 3.41
N GLY A 174 -4.49 -16.85 2.30
CA GLY A 174 -4.16 -18.17 1.79
C GLY A 174 -3.33 -18.97 2.79
N HIS A 175 -2.34 -18.35 3.43
CA HIS A 175 -1.53 -18.98 4.47
C HIS A 175 -2.39 -19.44 5.64
N GLY A 176 -3.20 -18.53 6.19
CA GLY A 176 -4.13 -18.85 7.28
C GLY A 176 -5.09 -19.96 6.88
N TYR A 177 -5.61 -19.94 5.66
CA TYR A 177 -6.47 -21.00 5.15
C TYR A 177 -5.76 -22.37 5.11
N LEU A 178 -4.52 -22.43 4.60
CA LEU A 178 -3.73 -23.65 4.57
C LEU A 178 -3.40 -24.20 5.97
N THR A 179 -3.07 -23.31 6.91
CA THR A 179 -2.66 -23.71 8.27
C THR A 179 -3.86 -24.06 9.16
N GLU A 180 -4.96 -23.31 9.05
CA GLU A 180 -6.11 -23.44 9.96
C GLU A 180 -7.17 -24.41 9.42
N ASN A 181 -7.49 -24.37 8.12
CA ASN A 181 -8.55 -25.21 7.56
C ASN A 181 -8.03 -26.56 7.04
N LEU A 182 -6.83 -26.59 6.44
CA LEU A 182 -6.22 -27.82 5.94
C LEU A 182 -5.26 -28.47 6.95
N GLY A 183 -4.97 -27.80 8.06
CA GLY A 183 -4.08 -28.32 9.11
C GLY A 183 -2.63 -28.51 8.67
N ILE A 184 -2.21 -27.89 7.56
CA ILE A 184 -0.85 -28.01 7.05
C ILE A 184 0.08 -27.28 8.01
N PRO A 185 1.20 -27.88 8.43
CA PRO A 185 2.18 -27.20 9.26
C PRO A 185 2.74 -25.97 8.54
N VAL A 186 3.17 -24.97 9.31
CA VAL A 186 3.64 -23.67 8.79
C VAL A 186 4.69 -23.83 7.67
N TRP A 187 5.65 -24.74 7.83
CA TRP A 187 6.68 -25.01 6.80
C TRP A 187 6.08 -25.53 5.47
N GLY A 188 5.02 -26.33 5.54
CA GLY A 188 4.36 -26.88 4.36
C GLY A 188 3.64 -25.79 3.56
N SER A 189 3.01 -24.84 4.25
CA SER A 189 2.39 -23.70 3.58
C SER A 189 3.43 -22.84 2.83
N TYR A 190 4.61 -22.62 3.41
CA TYR A 190 5.70 -21.90 2.74
C TYR A 190 6.24 -22.66 1.53
N ALA A 191 6.32 -23.99 1.59
CA ALA A 191 6.69 -24.81 0.44
C ALA A 191 5.68 -24.66 -0.71
N VAL A 192 4.37 -24.65 -0.42
CA VAL A 192 3.32 -24.43 -1.43
C VAL A 192 3.44 -23.04 -2.06
N PHE A 193 3.62 -21.99 -1.26
CA PHE A 193 3.83 -20.64 -1.78
C PHE A 193 5.09 -20.55 -2.63
N GLY A 194 6.21 -21.14 -2.18
CA GLY A 194 7.47 -21.14 -2.92
C GLY A 194 7.38 -21.86 -4.27
N LEU A 195 6.68 -23.00 -4.33
CA LEU A 195 6.43 -23.70 -5.59
C LEU A 195 5.52 -22.88 -6.52
N THR A 196 4.51 -22.23 -5.96
CA THR A 196 3.59 -21.39 -6.74
C THR A 196 4.31 -20.17 -7.34
N THR A 197 5.17 -19.51 -6.57
CA THR A 197 5.95 -18.36 -7.07
C THR A 197 6.97 -18.78 -8.12
N LEU A 198 7.63 -19.94 -7.94
CA LEU A 198 8.55 -20.49 -8.93
C LEU A 198 7.84 -20.81 -10.24
N PHE A 199 6.69 -21.49 -10.17
CA PHE A 199 5.90 -21.82 -11.35
C PHE A 199 5.39 -20.57 -12.07
N LEU A 200 4.82 -19.60 -11.33
CA LEU A 200 4.34 -18.35 -11.91
C LEU A 200 5.49 -17.55 -12.55
N GLY A 201 6.64 -17.49 -11.89
CA GLY A 201 7.84 -16.85 -12.44
C GLY A 201 8.34 -17.52 -13.72
N MET A 202 8.35 -18.85 -13.78
CA MET A 202 8.70 -19.60 -14.98
C MET A 202 7.75 -19.31 -16.14
N VAL A 203 6.44 -19.33 -15.88
CA VAL A 203 5.41 -19.03 -16.91
C VAL A 203 5.55 -17.59 -17.42
N LEU A 204 5.70 -16.61 -16.52
CA LEU A 204 5.87 -15.21 -16.88
C LEU A 204 7.18 -14.98 -17.67
N GLY A 205 8.27 -15.66 -17.30
CA GLY A 205 9.54 -15.61 -18.01
C GLY A 205 9.44 -16.17 -19.43
N LEU A 206 8.79 -17.32 -19.61
CA LEU A 206 8.53 -17.88 -20.94
C LEU A 206 7.66 -16.94 -21.78
N MET A 207 6.58 -16.41 -21.20
CA MET A 207 5.73 -15.42 -21.89
C MET A 207 6.52 -14.18 -22.31
N MET A 208 7.46 -13.69 -21.49
CA MET A 208 8.30 -12.54 -21.84
C MET A 208 9.21 -12.86 -23.03
N VAL A 209 9.84 -14.04 -23.06
CA VAL A 209 10.66 -14.50 -24.20
C VAL A 209 9.82 -14.61 -25.46
N PHE A 210 8.63 -15.22 -25.39
CA PHE A 210 7.71 -15.30 -26.53
C PHE A 210 7.32 -13.93 -27.07
N LEU A 211 7.02 -12.96 -26.19
CA LEU A 211 6.72 -11.59 -26.60
C LEU A 211 7.94 -10.92 -27.26
N ALA A 212 9.15 -11.14 -26.74
CA ALA A 212 10.38 -10.62 -27.33
C ALA A 212 10.64 -11.21 -28.73
N ASP A 213 10.40 -12.51 -28.93
CA ASP A 213 10.51 -13.17 -30.24
C ASP A 213 9.44 -12.67 -31.23
N CYS A 214 8.24 -12.32 -30.75
CA CYS A 214 7.20 -11.69 -31.56
C CYS A 214 7.54 -10.25 -31.98
N ILE A 215 8.17 -9.46 -31.09
CA ILE A 215 8.51 -8.05 -31.32
C ILE A 215 9.78 -7.90 -32.16
N CYS A 216 10.77 -8.78 -31.95
CA CYS A 216 12.03 -8.80 -32.65
C CYS A 216 12.15 -10.09 -33.49
N PRO A 217 11.49 -10.20 -34.65
CA PRO A 217 11.62 -11.37 -35.49
C PRO A 217 13.07 -11.51 -35.92
N SER A 218 13.76 -12.51 -35.35
CA SER A 218 15.15 -12.82 -35.65
C SER A 218 15.28 -13.18 -37.13
N LYS A 219 15.65 -12.18 -37.95
CA LYS A 219 16.08 -12.39 -39.33
C LYS A 219 17.42 -13.12 -39.29
N ARG A 220 17.35 -14.44 -39.11
CA ARG A 220 18.50 -15.33 -39.26
C ARG A 220 18.91 -15.32 -40.73
N GLN A 221 19.87 -14.45 -41.09
CA GLN A 221 20.52 -14.51 -42.39
C GLN A 221 21.16 -15.90 -42.54
N ARG A 222 20.70 -16.68 -43.53
CA ARG A 222 21.45 -17.84 -44.00
C ARG A 222 22.76 -17.31 -44.60
N PRO A 223 23.94 -17.89 -44.28
CA PRO A 223 25.12 -17.62 -45.08
C PRO A 223 24.85 -18.04 -46.54
N PRO A 224 25.26 -17.27 -47.56
CA PRO A 224 25.03 -17.64 -48.94
C PRO A 224 25.69 -18.99 -49.28
N GLN A 225 24.92 -19.84 -49.95
CA GLN A 225 25.36 -21.08 -50.58
C GLN A 225 26.53 -20.82 -51.53
N LEU A 226 27.65 -21.50 -51.32
CA LEU A 226 28.82 -21.43 -52.21
C LEU A 226 28.60 -22.38 -53.40
N GLN A 227 28.38 -21.83 -54.59
CA GLN A 227 28.36 -22.57 -55.87
C GLN A 227 29.78 -22.57 -56.49
N PRO A 228 30.24 -23.64 -57.16
CA PRO A 228 31.68 -23.80 -57.50
C PRO A 228 32.07 -23.31 -58.90
N GLN A 229 33.21 -22.60 -59.01
CA GLN A 229 34.19 -22.42 -60.15
C GLN A 229 34.66 -20.96 -60.36
N PRO A 230 35.80 -20.66 -61.05
CA PRO A 230 37.16 -21.23 -61.06
C PRO A 230 38.28 -20.24 -60.65
N ARG A 231 39.49 -20.78 -60.41
CA ARG A 231 40.79 -20.12 -60.15
C ARG A 231 41.11 -18.83 -60.95
N LYS A 232 41.74 -17.83 -60.28
CA LYS A 232 43.16 -17.38 -60.50
C LYS A 232 43.57 -16.18 -59.59
N GLN A 233 44.80 -16.28 -59.04
CA GLN A 233 45.76 -15.23 -58.58
C GLN A 233 45.37 -14.38 -57.34
N GLY A 234 46.19 -14.09 -56.33
CA GLY A 234 47.59 -14.33 -55.95
C GLY A 234 47.79 -13.87 -54.47
N PRO A 235 48.91 -14.19 -53.78
CA PRO A 235 49.02 -14.09 -52.33
C PRO A 235 49.65 -12.76 -51.87
N GLU A 236 48.86 -11.81 -51.38
CA GLU A 236 49.42 -10.57 -50.78
C GLU A 236 48.63 -10.02 -49.57
N SER A 237 47.77 -10.81 -48.94
CA SER A 237 47.02 -10.38 -47.74
C SER A 237 47.29 -11.21 -46.49
N ALA A 238 48.01 -12.33 -46.61
CA ALA A 238 48.33 -13.22 -45.49
C ALA A 238 49.48 -12.70 -44.60
N HIS A 239 50.31 -11.78 -45.11
CA HIS A 239 51.51 -11.33 -44.41
C HIS A 239 51.26 -10.20 -43.39
N LEU A 240 50.14 -9.48 -43.49
CA LEU A 240 49.82 -8.37 -42.58
C LEU A 240 49.09 -8.79 -41.30
N LEU A 241 48.38 -9.93 -41.32
CA LEU A 241 47.70 -10.44 -40.13
C LEU A 241 48.60 -11.28 -39.24
N LYS A 242 49.67 -11.88 -39.76
CA LYS A 242 50.59 -12.67 -38.96
C LYS A 242 51.47 -11.81 -38.03
N ASN A 243 51.94 -10.65 -38.51
CA ASN A 243 52.72 -9.73 -37.68
C ASN A 243 51.93 -9.09 -36.51
N ARG A 244 50.60 -9.12 -36.53
CA ARG A 244 49.79 -8.57 -35.42
C ARG A 244 49.52 -9.60 -34.32
N TYR A 245 49.66 -10.89 -34.60
CA TYR A 245 49.35 -11.96 -33.65
C TYR A 245 50.57 -12.49 -32.88
N GLU A 246 51.80 -12.16 -33.27
CA GLU A 246 53.02 -12.66 -32.61
C GLU A 246 53.54 -11.78 -31.44
N GLU A 247 52.91 -10.65 -31.11
CA GLU A 247 53.42 -9.71 -30.08
C GLU A 247 52.70 -9.76 -28.71
N HIS A 248 51.77 -10.69 -28.47
CA HIS A 248 51.02 -10.75 -27.19
C HIS A 248 51.04 -12.11 -26.47
N GLU A 249 51.78 -13.10 -26.98
CA GLU A 249 51.86 -14.46 -26.41
C GLU A 249 53.27 -14.78 -25.91
N ALA A 250 53.88 -13.86 -25.15
CA ALA A 250 55.14 -14.12 -24.45
C ALA A 250 55.18 -13.29 -23.16
N ASP A 251 54.67 -13.83 -22.05
CA ASP A 251 55.33 -13.84 -20.73
C ASP A 251 54.45 -14.58 -19.70
N GLU A 252 54.38 -15.91 -19.77
CA GLU A 252 53.89 -16.74 -18.66
C GLU A 252 54.85 -17.94 -18.50
N GLY A 253 55.75 -17.83 -17.53
CA GLY A 253 56.53 -18.93 -16.96
C GLY A 253 57.32 -18.39 -15.76
N ASP A 254 57.69 -19.15 -14.73
CA ASP A 254 57.37 -20.48 -14.24
C ASP A 254 58.01 -20.55 -12.81
N VAL A 255 57.49 -21.42 -11.96
CA VAL A 255 58.06 -22.07 -10.75
C VAL A 255 58.39 -21.33 -9.41
N SER A 256 57.84 -21.95 -8.34
CA SER A 256 58.41 -22.40 -7.03
C SER A 256 58.42 -21.53 -5.76
N ASP A 257 57.73 -22.09 -4.74
CA ASP A 257 57.98 -22.28 -3.29
C ASP A 257 58.93 -21.35 -2.51
N ASP A 258 58.48 -20.79 -1.37
CA ASP A 258 58.62 -21.39 -0.02
C ASP A 258 58.18 -20.41 1.09
N GLU A 259 57.81 -20.95 2.25
CA GLU A 259 57.41 -20.22 3.47
C GLU A 259 58.58 -19.50 4.19
N ALA A 260 58.27 -18.45 4.98
CA ALA A 260 58.61 -18.35 6.41
C ALA A 260 58.50 -16.91 6.98
N GLU A 261 58.19 -16.87 8.27
CA GLU A 261 58.03 -15.72 9.18
C GLU A 261 59.15 -14.67 9.19
N GLY A 262 58.82 -13.47 9.68
CA GLY A 262 59.71 -12.77 10.63
C GLY A 262 59.85 -11.25 10.51
N LYS A 263 59.35 -10.55 11.54
CA LYS A 263 59.84 -9.30 12.17
C LYS A 263 59.91 -7.96 11.41
N GLU A 264 59.12 -7.02 11.93
CA GLU A 264 59.55 -5.78 12.62
C GLU A 264 60.56 -4.82 11.90
N GLY A 265 60.13 -3.58 11.59
CA GLY A 265 61.06 -2.56 11.05
C GLY A 265 60.50 -1.18 10.67
N SER A 266 60.09 -0.41 11.68
CA SER A 266 60.04 1.07 11.82
C SER A 266 60.55 2.05 10.73
N LYS A 267 59.82 3.20 10.64
CA LYS A 267 60.14 4.59 10.18
C LYS A 267 59.95 4.94 8.68
N ARG A 268 58.97 5.80 8.31
CA ARG A 268 58.91 7.31 8.41
C ARG A 268 59.88 7.99 7.43
N ASP A 269 59.57 9.03 6.67
CA ASP A 269 58.47 10.01 6.54
C ASP A 269 58.64 10.68 5.15
N SER A 270 57.57 11.22 4.54
CA SER A 270 57.63 12.55 3.89
C SER A 270 56.27 12.98 3.34
N SER A 271 55.57 13.81 4.11
CA SER A 271 54.60 14.77 3.57
C SER A 271 54.37 15.92 4.57
N LEU A 272 54.85 17.11 4.23
CA LEU A 272 54.47 18.43 4.77
C LEU A 272 53.80 19.17 3.59
N SER A 273 52.81 20.06 3.70
CA SER A 273 52.31 20.90 4.81
C SER A 273 51.19 21.82 4.29
N GLY A 274 50.32 22.35 5.18
CA GLY A 274 49.52 23.57 4.95
C GLY A 274 48.09 23.53 5.54
N VAL A 275 47.85 23.83 6.83
CA VAL A 275 47.48 25.17 7.40
C VAL A 275 46.02 25.57 7.03
N ARG A 276 45.04 25.89 7.89
CA ARG A 276 44.99 26.59 9.20
C ARG A 276 43.58 26.45 9.84
N GLN A 277 43.49 26.32 11.17
CA GLN A 277 42.35 26.73 12.02
C GLN A 277 42.88 27.73 13.07
N ARG A 278 42.00 28.61 13.62
CA ARG A 278 42.10 29.25 14.98
C ARG A 278 40.94 30.27 15.23
N PRO A 279 40.67 30.78 16.46
CA PRO A 279 40.10 30.13 17.67
C PRO A 279 39.09 31.03 18.47
N VAL A 280 38.65 30.64 19.69
CA VAL A 280 38.69 31.39 21.00
C VAL A 280 37.58 30.97 22.01
N ALA A 281 38.02 30.59 23.25
CA ALA A 281 37.54 30.75 24.66
C ALA A 281 36.03 31.00 25.00
N SER A 282 35.44 30.75 26.18
CA SER A 282 35.70 30.16 27.53
C SER A 282 34.40 30.36 28.36
N ALA A 283 34.04 29.46 29.31
CA ALA A 283 33.55 29.77 30.69
C ALA A 283 32.72 28.63 31.33
N ALA A 284 32.79 28.57 32.67
CA ALA A 284 32.47 27.50 33.63
C ALA A 284 30.97 27.25 33.94
N PRO A 285 30.66 26.24 34.80
CA PRO A 285 29.46 26.27 35.64
C PRO A 285 29.78 26.28 37.15
N LEU A 286 29.01 27.09 37.90
CA LEU A 286 28.88 27.09 39.36
C LEU A 286 27.49 26.53 39.75
N GLU A 287 27.41 26.18 41.03
CA GLU A 287 26.48 25.30 41.77
C GLU A 287 24.97 25.60 41.83
N GLU A 288 24.24 24.50 42.10
CA GLU A 288 23.16 24.23 43.08
C GLU A 288 22.15 25.33 43.50
N SER A 289 20.87 25.08 43.24
CA SER A 289 19.73 25.07 44.21
C SER A 289 18.47 24.48 43.58
#